data_AF-A0A1H1A055-F1
#
_entry.id   AF-A0A1H1A055-F1
#
_cell.length_a   1.000
_cell.length_b   1.000
_cell.length_c   1.000
_cell.angle_alpha   90.00
_cell.angle_beta   90.00
_cell.angle_gamma   90.00
#
_symmetry.space_group_name_H-M   'P 1'
#
loop_
_entity.id
_entity.type
_entity.pdbx_description
1 polymer ?
#
loop_
_entity_poly.entity_id
_entity_poly.type
_entity_poly.pdbx_seq_one_letter_code
_entity_poly.pdbx_strand_id
1 'polypeptide(L)'
;MAISSSLKRRRQRQRPRVSREAERALNTIQVSNQDTAALTKFYTAFYHALWAPSVFSDSNGQYIGFDQQVHTVSAGHAAQYTSFSGWDIYRSLIALKATLFPQETSDMAQSLVNDADQCGAIPYWVNDNVEDGVMPGDAGSLIVAGAYAFGARAFDTSGALKHMIKMANVPGTACNGVTTNGGRASYLQFGYITNGEWGQASSTLEYASSDFAISQFAGQLGNSTIQKMLLSRSACWQNLLNTSLPPSLIAARNSDGS
;
A
#
# COMPACT_ATOMS: atom_id res chain seq x y z
N MET A 1 -24.08 36.15 20.77
CA MET A 1 -22.77 36.75 20.42
C MET A 1 -21.53 36.04 20.99
N ALA A 2 -21.64 35.05 21.88
CA ALA A 2 -20.46 34.40 22.52
C ALA A 2 -19.80 33.25 21.71
N ILE A 3 -20.50 32.65 20.74
CA ILE A 3 -19.98 31.50 19.96
C ILE A 3 -18.91 31.94 18.93
N SER A 4 -19.04 33.16 18.39
CA SER A 4 -18.14 33.72 17.36
C SER A 4 -16.72 34.03 17.88
N SER A 5 -16.58 34.46 19.14
CA SER A 5 -15.28 34.80 19.72
C SER A 5 -14.45 33.57 20.10
N SER A 6 -15.10 32.49 20.54
CA SER A 6 -14.48 31.18 20.83
C SER A 6 -13.91 30.53 19.56
N LEU A 7 -14.68 30.53 18.47
CA LEU A 7 -14.24 30.01 17.17
C LEU A 7 -13.09 30.83 16.56
N LYS A 8 -13.11 32.16 16.69
CA LYS A 8 -12.00 33.03 16.25
C LYS A 8 -10.72 32.80 17.06
N ARG A 9 -10.82 32.65 18.38
CA ARG A 9 -9.66 32.33 19.25
C ARG A 9 -9.10 30.93 18.98
N ARG A 10 -9.94 29.93 18.66
CA ARG A 10 -9.49 28.60 18.20
C ARG A 10 -8.75 28.71 16.86
N ARG A 11 -9.29 29.43 15.87
CA ARG A 11 -8.63 29.66 14.57
C ARG A 11 -7.26 30.36 14.68
N GLN A 12 -7.13 31.36 15.56
CA GLN A 12 -5.86 32.06 15.79
C GLN A 12 -4.80 31.18 16.48
N ARG A 13 -5.20 30.16 17.25
CA ARG A 13 -4.28 29.20 17.89
C ARG A 13 -3.96 28.00 17.00
N GLN A 14 -4.86 27.62 16.10
CA GLN A 14 -4.68 26.49 15.18
C GLN A 14 -3.67 26.79 14.06
N ARG A 15 -3.72 27.99 13.45
CA ARG A 15 -2.79 28.37 12.37
C ARG A 15 -1.31 28.27 12.76
N PRO A 16 -0.86 28.80 13.92
CA PRO A 16 0.54 28.69 14.35
C PRO A 16 0.96 27.28 14.78
N ARG A 17 0.02 26.37 15.04
CA ARG A 17 0.32 24.97 15.39
C ARG A 17 0.47 24.13 14.13
N VAL A 18 -0.46 24.27 13.18
CA VAL A 18 -0.38 23.65 11.86
C VAL A 18 0.88 24.09 11.12
N SER A 19 1.25 25.37 11.21
CA SER A 19 2.50 25.86 10.60
C SER A 19 3.73 25.19 11.21
N ARG A 20 3.77 24.97 12.53
CA ARG A 20 4.90 24.32 13.21
C ARG A 20 5.02 22.83 12.89
N GLU A 21 3.89 22.11 12.81
CA GLU A 21 3.89 20.69 12.45
C GLU A 21 4.34 20.51 10.99
N ALA A 22 3.83 21.33 10.06
CA ALA A 22 4.27 21.34 8.67
C ALA A 22 5.74 21.76 8.52
N GLU A 23 6.19 22.82 9.22
CA GLU A 23 7.59 23.23 9.25
C GLU A 23 8.49 22.10 9.77
N ARG A 24 8.10 21.42 10.84
CA ARG A 24 8.86 20.29 11.39
C ARG A 24 8.97 19.16 10.38
N ALA A 25 7.86 18.79 9.73
CA ALA A 25 7.87 17.70 8.76
C ALA A 25 8.70 18.06 7.51
N LEU A 26 8.57 19.27 6.98
CA LEU A 26 9.38 19.74 5.84
C LEU A 26 10.86 19.85 6.19
N ASN A 27 11.20 20.14 7.45
CA ASN A 27 12.58 20.18 7.91
C ASN A 27 13.26 18.81 8.01
N THR A 28 12.54 17.71 7.78
CA THR A 28 13.10 16.34 7.74
C THR A 28 14.17 16.20 6.65
N ILE A 29 14.01 16.91 5.53
CA ILE A 29 15.03 16.98 4.47
C ILE A 29 15.47 18.43 4.32
N GLN A 30 16.78 18.67 4.49
CA GLN A 30 17.39 19.98 4.25
C GLN A 30 18.10 19.96 2.90
N VAL A 31 17.62 20.77 1.96
CA VAL A 31 18.22 20.94 0.63
C VAL A 31 18.80 22.34 0.51
N SER A 32 20.05 22.44 0.04
CA SER A 32 20.71 23.71 -0.30
C SER A 32 20.82 23.84 -1.82
N ASN A 33 20.34 24.95 -2.37
CA ASN A 33 20.45 25.29 -3.78
C ASN A 33 20.38 26.82 -3.95
N GLN A 34 21.10 27.37 -4.92
CA GLN A 34 21.04 28.80 -5.25
C GLN A 34 19.79 29.15 -6.07
N ASP A 35 19.20 28.17 -6.78
CA ASP A 35 17.94 28.36 -7.51
C ASP A 35 16.73 28.21 -6.57
N THR A 36 16.11 29.35 -6.24
CA THR A 36 14.92 29.41 -5.38
C THR A 36 13.70 28.75 -6.02
N ALA A 37 13.61 28.68 -7.36
CA ALA A 37 12.53 27.99 -8.05
C ALA A 37 12.68 26.47 -7.90
N ALA A 38 13.91 25.94 -7.97
CA ALA A 38 14.19 24.53 -7.68
C ALA A 38 13.83 24.17 -6.23
N LEU A 39 14.20 25.01 -5.25
CA LEU A 39 13.80 24.83 -3.85
C LEU A 39 12.28 24.83 -3.68
N THR A 40 11.59 25.76 -4.33
CA THR A 40 10.13 25.84 -4.28
C THR A 40 9.47 24.57 -4.83
N LYS A 41 9.94 24.06 -5.98
CA LYS A 41 9.44 22.80 -6.56
C LYS A 41 9.65 21.63 -5.61
N PHE A 42 10.84 21.51 -5.04
CA PHE A 42 11.17 20.43 -4.11
C PHE A 42 10.26 20.43 -2.88
N TYR A 43 10.19 21.53 -2.15
CA TYR A 43 9.40 21.58 -0.91
C TYR A 43 7.88 21.53 -1.18
N THR A 44 7.41 21.99 -2.34
CA THR A 44 6.01 21.81 -2.74
C THR A 44 5.70 20.33 -3.01
N ALA A 45 6.58 19.63 -3.73
CA ALA A 45 6.42 18.19 -3.97
C ALA A 45 6.51 17.40 -2.67
N PHE A 46 7.45 17.75 -1.78
CA PHE A 46 7.60 17.09 -0.49
C PHE A 46 6.38 17.33 0.40
N TYR A 47 5.83 18.54 0.42
CA TYR A 47 4.57 18.84 1.11
C TYR A 47 3.41 17.94 0.62
N HIS A 48 3.24 17.76 -0.70
CA HIS A 48 2.21 16.87 -1.23
C HIS A 48 2.44 15.39 -0.90
N ALA A 49 3.70 14.94 -0.79
CA ALA A 49 4.03 13.59 -0.37
C ALA A 49 3.63 13.29 1.09
N LEU A 50 3.37 14.32 1.91
CA LEU A 50 2.99 14.14 3.32
C LEU A 50 1.47 14.06 3.53
N TRP A 51 0.64 14.22 2.50
CA TRP A 51 -0.82 14.28 2.66
C TRP A 51 -1.53 12.94 2.86
N ALA A 52 -1.12 11.91 2.12
CA ALA A 52 -1.77 10.60 2.14
C ALA A 52 -0.72 9.47 2.32
N PRO A 53 -1.06 8.29 2.87
CA PRO A 53 -2.29 7.97 3.61
C PRO A 53 -2.55 8.91 4.79
N SER A 54 -3.81 9.04 5.22
CA SER A 54 -4.23 10.02 6.23
C SER A 54 -4.85 9.35 7.46
N VAL A 55 -4.82 10.04 8.61
CA VAL A 55 -5.38 9.52 9.87
C VAL A 55 -6.90 9.40 9.78
N PHE A 56 -7.42 8.22 10.15
CA PHE A 56 -8.83 7.87 10.15
C PHE A 56 -9.41 7.65 11.56
N SER A 57 -8.57 7.55 12.57
CA SER A 57 -9.00 7.43 13.96
C SER A 57 -9.27 8.79 14.61
N ASP A 58 -10.28 8.82 15.48
CA ASP A 58 -10.59 9.94 16.35
C ASP A 58 -9.50 10.17 17.41
N SER A 59 -9.53 11.35 18.05
CA SER A 59 -8.56 11.74 19.08
C SER A 59 -8.53 10.84 20.33
N ASN A 60 -9.54 9.99 20.52
CA ASN A 60 -9.59 8.98 21.58
C ASN A 60 -9.05 7.61 21.11
N GLY A 61 -8.53 7.53 19.87
CA GLY A 61 -8.03 6.30 19.26
C GLY A 61 -9.10 5.39 18.68
N GLN A 62 -10.38 5.79 18.65
CA GLN A 62 -11.44 4.97 18.06
C GLN A 62 -11.61 5.23 16.56
N TYR A 63 -12.04 4.23 15.80
CA TYR A 63 -12.34 4.36 14.37
C TYR A 63 -13.45 3.36 13.97
N ILE A 64 -14.15 3.61 12.87
CA ILE A 64 -15.09 2.64 12.29
C ILE A 64 -14.32 1.70 11.37
N GLY A 65 -14.31 0.40 11.67
CA GLY A 65 -13.61 -0.60 10.87
C GLY A 65 -14.35 -0.99 9.60
N PHE A 66 -13.71 -1.83 8.79
CA PHE A 66 -14.32 -2.42 7.59
C PHE A 66 -15.51 -3.33 7.90
N ASP A 67 -15.61 -3.86 9.11
CA ASP A 67 -16.75 -4.65 9.60
C ASP A 67 -17.92 -3.78 10.12
N GLN A 68 -17.85 -2.46 9.89
CA GLN A 68 -18.80 -1.46 10.37
C GLN A 68 -18.91 -1.38 11.90
N GLN A 69 -17.93 -1.91 12.64
CA GLN A 69 -17.87 -1.82 14.10
C GLN A 69 -16.88 -0.73 14.54
N VAL A 70 -17.05 -0.25 15.77
CA VAL A 70 -16.07 0.66 16.39
C VAL A 70 -14.89 -0.17 16.89
N HIS A 71 -13.70 0.12 16.38
CA HIS A 71 -12.42 -0.42 16.84
C HIS A 71 -11.61 0.64 17.57
N THR A 72 -10.54 0.20 18.22
CA THR A 72 -9.55 1.08 18.84
C THR A 72 -8.18 0.77 18.25
N VAL A 73 -7.39 1.81 17.98
CA VAL A 73 -6.03 1.68 17.44
C VAL A 73 -5.22 0.67 18.25
N SER A 74 -4.53 -0.22 17.52
CA SER A 74 -3.75 -1.31 18.10
C SER A 74 -2.70 -0.79 19.08
N ALA A 75 -2.47 -1.53 20.17
CA ALA A 75 -1.49 -1.14 21.18
C ALA A 75 -0.09 -0.94 20.56
N GLY A 76 0.56 0.17 20.89
CA GLY A 76 1.86 0.54 20.32
C GLY A 76 1.81 1.42 19.08
N HIS A 77 0.61 1.71 18.57
CA HIS A 77 0.40 2.56 17.39
C HIS A 77 -0.28 3.88 17.75
N ALA A 78 -0.04 4.94 16.97
CA ALA A 78 -0.58 6.27 17.23
C ALA A 78 -1.92 6.52 16.54
N ALA A 79 -2.17 5.90 15.38
CA ALA A 79 -3.37 6.13 14.58
C ALA A 79 -3.73 4.94 13.69
N GLN A 80 -5.01 4.88 13.28
CA GLN A 80 -5.46 4.11 12.11
C GLN A 80 -5.39 5.03 10.89
N TYR A 81 -4.99 4.50 9.75
CA TYR A 81 -4.86 5.22 8.48
C TYR A 81 -5.87 4.76 7.43
N THR A 82 -6.16 5.65 6.47
CA THR A 82 -6.99 5.42 5.29
C THR A 82 -6.44 6.18 4.07
N SER A 83 -7.18 6.21 2.95
CA SER A 83 -6.82 6.85 1.68
C SER A 83 -5.62 6.18 1.02
N PHE A 84 -5.60 4.84 1.03
CA PHE A 84 -4.54 4.07 0.41
C PHE A 84 -4.76 3.99 -1.09
N SER A 85 -4.03 4.86 -1.79
CA SER A 85 -3.91 4.87 -3.25
C SER A 85 -2.90 3.79 -3.71
N GLY A 86 -3.14 2.52 -3.38
CA GLY A 86 -2.15 1.44 -3.41
C GLY A 86 -1.32 1.32 -4.68
N TRP A 87 -1.94 1.17 -5.85
CA TRP A 87 -1.24 0.97 -7.13
C TRP A 87 -0.26 2.10 -7.50
N ASP A 88 -0.50 3.31 -6.99
CA ASP A 88 0.39 4.46 -7.17
C ASP A 88 1.46 4.52 -6.09
N ILE A 89 1.06 4.41 -4.82
CA ILE A 89 1.92 4.78 -3.69
C ILE A 89 2.99 3.72 -3.39
N TYR A 90 2.79 2.46 -3.77
CA TYR A 90 3.80 1.41 -3.53
C TYR A 90 5.11 1.68 -4.29
N ARG A 91 5.05 2.40 -5.41
CA ARG A 91 6.17 2.59 -6.35
C ARG A 91 7.26 3.51 -5.82
N SER A 92 6.90 4.45 -4.96
CA SER A 92 7.83 5.48 -4.47
C SER A 92 7.46 6.04 -3.10
N LEU A 93 6.18 6.34 -2.88
CA LEU A 93 5.73 7.05 -1.69
C LEU A 93 5.92 6.25 -0.41
N ILE A 94 5.55 4.96 -0.42
CA ILE A 94 5.71 4.10 0.76
C ILE A 94 7.19 3.92 1.12
N ALA A 95 8.07 3.72 0.14
CA ALA A 95 9.51 3.62 0.39
C ALA A 95 10.08 4.92 0.98
N LEU A 96 9.67 6.08 0.44
CA LEU A 96 10.04 7.39 0.96
C LEU A 96 9.56 7.57 2.41
N LYS A 97 8.27 7.30 2.68
CA LYS A 97 7.69 7.44 4.01
C LYS A 97 8.32 6.47 5.01
N ALA A 98 8.55 5.20 4.64
CA ALA A 98 9.20 4.24 5.53
C ALA A 98 10.62 4.66 5.91
N THR A 99 11.36 5.27 4.98
CA THR A 99 12.72 5.77 5.22
C THR A 99 12.74 6.97 6.16
N LEU A 100 11.83 7.94 5.96
CA LEU A 100 11.83 9.21 6.69
C LEU A 100 11.01 9.16 7.99
N PHE A 101 9.92 8.41 7.98
CA PHE A 101 8.90 8.31 9.02
C PHE A 101 8.55 6.83 9.29
N PRO A 102 9.52 6.02 9.75
CA PRO A 102 9.33 4.57 9.89
C PRO A 102 8.23 4.18 10.87
N GLN A 103 8.01 4.95 11.94
CA GLN A 103 6.93 4.70 12.90
C GLN A 103 5.56 4.99 12.29
N GLU A 104 5.40 6.15 11.65
CA GLU A 104 4.16 6.52 10.95
C GLU A 104 3.81 5.50 9.86
N THR A 105 4.81 5.06 9.11
CA THR A 105 4.61 4.06 8.06
C THR A 105 4.35 2.66 8.64
N SER A 106 4.81 2.38 9.87
CA SER A 106 4.45 1.15 10.58
C SER A 106 2.98 1.18 11.03
N ASP A 107 2.48 2.34 11.47
CA ASP A 107 1.05 2.54 11.74
C ASP A 107 0.20 2.36 10.48
N MET A 108 0.68 2.86 9.32
CA MET A 108 0.03 2.62 8.02
C MET A 108 0.00 1.13 7.66
N ALA A 109 1.11 0.41 7.83
CA ALA A 109 1.15 -1.03 7.58
C ALA A 109 0.26 -1.81 8.55
N GLN A 110 0.25 -1.46 9.83
CA GLN A 110 -0.65 -2.06 10.82
C GLN A 110 -2.11 -1.78 10.49
N SER A 111 -2.44 -0.59 9.97
CA SER A 111 -3.79 -0.23 9.55
C SER A 111 -4.31 -1.20 8.48
N LEU A 112 -3.49 -1.49 7.47
CA LEU A 112 -3.82 -2.49 6.44
C LEU A 112 -3.96 -3.92 6.99
N VAL A 113 -3.21 -4.29 8.04
CA VAL A 113 -3.38 -5.58 8.72
C VAL A 113 -4.70 -5.62 9.50
N ASN A 114 -5.04 -4.55 10.22
CA ASN A 114 -6.31 -4.42 10.92
C ASN A 114 -7.49 -4.52 9.94
N ASP A 115 -7.40 -3.82 8.81
CA ASP A 115 -8.42 -3.86 7.75
C ASP A 115 -8.56 -5.29 7.19
N ALA A 116 -7.44 -5.98 6.96
CA ALA A 116 -7.43 -7.36 6.49
C ALA A 116 -8.09 -8.33 7.46
N ASP A 117 -7.87 -8.15 8.77
CA ASP A 117 -8.53 -8.95 9.81
C ASP A 117 -10.04 -8.72 9.85
N GLN A 118 -10.47 -7.49 9.55
CA GLN A 118 -11.88 -7.08 9.56
C GLN A 118 -12.64 -7.51 8.30
N CYS A 119 -12.03 -7.40 7.11
CA CYS A 119 -12.70 -7.66 5.84
C CYS A 119 -12.28 -8.95 5.12
N GLY A 120 -11.19 -9.60 5.56
CA GLY A 120 -10.77 -10.94 5.11
C GLY A 120 -9.59 -10.99 4.13
N ALA A 121 -9.07 -9.85 3.69
CA ALA A 121 -7.91 -9.71 2.82
C ALA A 121 -7.28 -8.30 2.95
N ILE A 122 -5.98 -8.15 2.71
CA ILE A 122 -5.36 -6.81 2.71
C ILE A 122 -5.97 -5.98 1.58
N PRO A 123 -6.63 -4.85 1.89
CA PRO A 123 -7.15 -3.97 0.87
C PRO A 123 -6.00 -3.20 0.18
N TYR A 124 -6.24 -2.76 -1.04
CA TYR A 124 -5.27 -2.12 -1.90
C TYR A 124 -5.77 -0.81 -2.51
N TRP A 125 -7.07 -0.53 -2.46
CA TRP A 125 -7.63 0.78 -2.78
C TRP A 125 -8.65 1.23 -1.73
N VAL A 126 -8.14 1.85 -0.66
CA VAL A 126 -8.93 2.16 0.53
C VAL A 126 -9.42 3.60 0.50
N ASN A 127 -10.74 3.78 0.55
CA ASN A 127 -11.39 5.06 0.83
C ASN A 127 -12.23 4.91 2.11
N ASP A 128 -11.84 5.67 3.14
CA ASP A 128 -12.35 5.54 4.50
C ASP A 128 -12.20 4.09 5.03
N ASN A 129 -13.29 3.35 5.17
CA ASN A 129 -13.32 1.96 5.62
C ASN A 129 -13.88 1.01 4.55
N VAL A 130 -13.64 1.35 3.27
CA VAL A 130 -14.14 0.61 2.11
C VAL A 130 -12.98 0.27 1.16
N GLU A 131 -13.00 -0.95 0.62
CA GLU A 131 -12.18 -1.37 -0.52
C GLU A 131 -12.97 -1.12 -1.81
N ASP A 132 -12.45 -0.28 -2.69
CA ASP A 132 -13.13 0.12 -3.93
C ASP A 132 -12.75 -0.73 -5.15
N GLY A 133 -11.70 -1.55 -5.07
CA GLY A 133 -11.27 -2.47 -6.12
C GLY A 133 -10.64 -1.78 -7.35
N VAL A 134 -10.11 -0.56 -7.19
CA VAL A 134 -9.56 0.24 -8.31
C VAL A 134 -8.10 -0.11 -8.56
N MET A 135 -7.73 -0.21 -9.83
CA MET A 135 -6.42 -0.69 -10.33
C MET A 135 -6.27 -2.23 -10.21
N PRO A 136 -5.41 -2.87 -11.02
CA PRO A 136 -5.24 -4.30 -10.96
C PRO A 136 -4.08 -4.68 -10.03
N GLY A 137 -3.96 -5.98 -9.76
CA GLY A 137 -2.85 -6.54 -9.00
C GLY A 137 -3.09 -6.54 -7.50
N ASP A 138 -2.02 -6.82 -6.75
CA ASP A 138 -2.02 -6.90 -5.29
C ASP A 138 -1.11 -5.80 -4.72
N ALA A 139 -1.59 -4.56 -4.81
CA ALA A 139 -0.82 -3.41 -4.32
C ALA A 139 -0.79 -3.36 -2.79
N GLY A 140 -1.74 -3.98 -2.09
CA GLY A 140 -1.76 -4.09 -0.63
C GLY A 140 -0.54 -4.86 -0.10
N SER A 141 -0.27 -6.03 -0.67
CA SER A 141 0.95 -6.81 -0.38
C SER A 141 2.23 -6.04 -0.71
N LEU A 142 2.25 -5.29 -1.83
CA LEU A 142 3.39 -4.48 -2.24
C LEU A 142 3.67 -3.32 -1.26
N ILE A 143 2.63 -2.64 -0.77
CA ILE A 143 2.74 -1.61 0.27
C ILE A 143 3.36 -2.19 1.54
N VAL A 144 2.80 -3.29 2.05
CA VAL A 144 3.23 -3.91 3.31
C VAL A 144 4.67 -4.41 3.23
N ALA A 145 5.02 -5.16 2.18
CA ALA A 145 6.39 -5.64 1.98
C ALA A 145 7.37 -4.47 1.76
N GLY A 146 6.96 -3.46 1.00
CA GLY A 146 7.74 -2.25 0.75
C GLY A 146 8.02 -1.46 2.03
N ALA A 147 7.00 -1.23 2.85
CA ALA A 147 7.14 -0.56 4.15
C ALA A 147 8.21 -1.27 5.02
N TYR A 148 8.13 -2.59 5.13
CA TYR A 148 9.09 -3.39 5.88
C TYR A 148 10.52 -3.30 5.33
N ALA A 149 10.66 -3.41 4.00
CA ALA A 149 11.95 -3.36 3.32
C ALA A 149 12.69 -2.03 3.54
N PHE A 150 11.94 -0.93 3.63
CA PHE A 150 12.48 0.42 3.79
C PHE A 150 12.48 0.94 5.24
N GLY A 151 12.24 0.07 6.23
CA GLY A 151 12.53 0.35 7.65
C GLY A 151 11.32 0.47 8.57
N ALA A 152 10.10 0.48 8.04
CA ALA A 152 8.88 0.48 8.83
C ALA A 152 8.54 -0.96 9.24
N ARG A 153 9.03 -1.41 10.39
CA ARG A 153 8.95 -2.82 10.82
C ARG A 153 8.09 -3.06 12.06
N ALA A 154 7.55 -2.01 12.66
CA ALA A 154 6.85 -2.09 13.94
C ALA A 154 5.34 -2.34 13.74
N PHE A 155 4.97 -3.46 13.14
CA PHE A 155 3.58 -3.89 12.93
C PHE A 155 3.49 -5.42 13.01
N ASP A 156 2.27 -5.99 13.00
CA ASP A 156 2.06 -7.43 12.98
C ASP A 156 2.47 -8.06 11.63
N THR A 157 3.78 -8.26 11.48
CA THR A 157 4.41 -8.86 10.30
C THR A 157 3.97 -10.31 10.07
N SER A 158 3.62 -11.04 11.13
CA SER A 158 3.15 -12.43 11.02
C SER A 158 1.72 -12.49 10.50
N GLY A 159 0.82 -11.67 11.05
CA GLY A 159 -0.54 -11.51 10.56
C GLY A 159 -0.56 -11.01 9.12
N ALA A 160 0.28 -10.02 8.80
CA ALA A 160 0.47 -9.53 7.45
C ALA A 160 0.88 -10.65 6.48
N LEU A 161 1.94 -11.40 6.79
CA LEU A 161 2.42 -12.49 5.93
C LEU A 161 1.34 -13.56 5.72
N LYS A 162 0.55 -13.87 6.76
CA LYS A 162 -0.56 -14.83 6.65
C LYS A 162 -1.59 -14.39 5.60
N HIS A 163 -2.00 -13.12 5.61
CA HIS A 163 -2.92 -12.59 4.60
C HIS A 163 -2.31 -12.57 3.20
N MET A 164 -1.05 -12.11 3.09
CA MET A 164 -0.32 -12.10 1.82
C MET A 164 -0.20 -13.50 1.20
N ILE A 165 0.10 -14.53 2.00
CA ILE A 165 0.14 -15.93 1.52
C ILE A 165 -1.24 -16.38 1.03
N LYS A 166 -2.31 -16.05 1.75
CA LYS A 166 -3.68 -16.38 1.34
C LYS A 166 -4.02 -15.72 0.00
N MET A 167 -3.81 -14.41 -0.11
CA MET A 167 -4.05 -13.64 -1.35
C MET A 167 -3.21 -14.15 -2.51
N ALA A 168 -1.96 -14.56 -2.27
CA ALA A 168 -1.08 -15.09 -3.31
C ALA A 168 -1.48 -16.49 -3.81
N ASN A 169 -2.26 -17.27 -3.05
CA ASN A 169 -2.48 -18.70 -3.34
C ASN A 169 -3.95 -19.15 -3.39
N VAL A 170 -4.89 -18.34 -2.92
CA VAL A 170 -6.32 -18.68 -2.89
C VAL A 170 -7.08 -17.75 -3.83
N PRO A 171 -7.42 -18.18 -5.05
CA PRO A 171 -8.18 -17.36 -5.99
C PRO A 171 -9.53 -16.89 -5.43
N GLY A 172 -9.91 -15.64 -5.75
CA GLY A 172 -11.16 -15.06 -5.26
C GLY A 172 -11.09 -14.63 -3.79
N THR A 173 -9.88 -14.45 -3.25
CA THR A 173 -9.72 -13.80 -1.95
C THR A 173 -10.25 -12.38 -2.05
N ALA A 174 -11.03 -11.97 -1.05
CA ALA A 174 -11.80 -10.74 -1.10
C ALA A 174 -11.82 -10.03 0.25
N CYS A 175 -11.91 -8.70 0.19
CA CYS A 175 -12.18 -7.80 1.30
C CYS A 175 -13.66 -7.39 1.21
N ASN A 176 -14.52 -7.85 2.13
CA ASN A 176 -15.97 -7.58 2.12
C ASN A 176 -16.66 -7.85 0.76
N GLY A 177 -16.25 -8.92 0.07
CA GLY A 177 -16.81 -9.32 -1.22
C GLY A 177 -16.16 -8.65 -2.44
N VAL A 178 -15.29 -7.64 -2.25
CA VAL A 178 -14.48 -7.06 -3.32
C VAL A 178 -13.22 -7.91 -3.50
N THR A 179 -13.03 -8.49 -4.68
CA THR A 179 -11.90 -9.39 -4.95
C THR A 179 -10.58 -8.61 -4.96
N THR A 180 -9.61 -9.02 -4.16
CA THR A 180 -8.28 -8.39 -4.05
C THR A 180 -7.18 -9.11 -4.83
N ASN A 181 -7.54 -10.21 -5.49
CA ASN A 181 -6.64 -10.99 -6.33
C ASN A 181 -7.32 -11.47 -7.62
N GLY A 182 -7.89 -10.55 -8.39
CA GLY A 182 -8.52 -10.82 -9.69
C GLY A 182 -7.64 -11.68 -10.61
N GLY A 183 -8.20 -12.60 -11.38
CA GLY A 183 -7.43 -13.42 -12.32
C GLY A 183 -6.39 -14.37 -11.72
N ARG A 184 -6.26 -14.45 -10.38
CA ARG A 184 -5.28 -15.30 -9.68
C ARG A 184 -5.40 -16.77 -10.05
N ALA A 185 -6.61 -17.28 -10.33
CA ALA A 185 -6.80 -18.67 -10.79
C ALA A 185 -6.01 -18.96 -12.08
N SER A 186 -6.18 -18.11 -13.10
CA SER A 186 -5.45 -18.26 -14.37
C SER A 186 -3.94 -18.03 -14.20
N TYR A 187 -3.54 -17.06 -13.36
CA TYR A 187 -2.13 -16.84 -13.04
C TYR A 187 -1.46 -18.06 -12.42
N LEU A 188 -2.12 -18.72 -11.45
CA LEU A 188 -1.60 -19.94 -10.83
C LEU A 188 -1.57 -21.12 -11.79
N GLN A 189 -2.50 -21.19 -12.75
CA GLN A 189 -2.59 -22.27 -13.71
C GLN A 189 -1.57 -22.14 -14.86
N PHE A 190 -1.42 -20.95 -15.42
CA PHE A 190 -0.66 -20.72 -16.65
C PHE A 190 0.64 -19.95 -16.43
N GLY A 191 0.84 -19.36 -15.25
CA GLY A 191 1.92 -18.41 -15.02
C GLY A 191 1.70 -17.06 -15.72
N TYR A 192 0.47 -16.75 -16.12
CA TYR A 192 0.01 -15.45 -16.60
C TYR A 192 -1.51 -15.38 -16.52
N ILE A 193 -2.05 -14.16 -16.47
CA ILE A 193 -3.50 -13.94 -16.39
C ILE A 193 -4.10 -14.03 -17.78
N THR A 194 -5.22 -14.76 -17.89
CA THR A 194 -6.00 -14.87 -19.13
C THR A 194 -7.41 -14.29 -18.97
N ASN A 195 -7.94 -14.27 -17.75
CA ASN A 195 -9.28 -13.77 -17.43
C ASN A 195 -9.37 -13.34 -15.95
N GLY A 196 -10.54 -12.82 -15.54
CA GLY A 196 -10.84 -12.52 -14.14
C GLY A 196 -10.21 -11.22 -13.62
N GLU A 197 -9.46 -10.51 -14.45
CA GLU A 197 -8.91 -9.18 -14.18
C GLU A 197 -8.68 -8.44 -15.50
N TRP A 198 -8.81 -7.12 -15.47
CA TRP A 198 -8.58 -6.26 -16.62
C TRP A 198 -7.09 -6.00 -16.83
N GLY A 199 -6.66 -5.75 -18.06
CA GLY A 199 -5.25 -5.47 -18.36
C GLY A 199 -4.34 -6.65 -18.11
N GLN A 200 -4.70 -7.85 -18.61
CA GLN A 200 -4.07 -9.15 -18.31
C GLN A 200 -2.53 -9.12 -18.33
N ALA A 201 -1.93 -8.47 -19.33
CA ALA A 201 -0.49 -8.33 -19.41
C ALA A 201 0.07 -7.52 -18.23
N SER A 202 -0.48 -6.33 -17.99
CA SER A 202 -0.13 -5.46 -16.86
C SER A 202 -0.33 -6.17 -15.52
N SER A 203 -1.48 -6.80 -15.32
CA SER A 203 -1.85 -7.47 -14.07
C SER A 203 -0.96 -8.68 -13.77
N THR A 204 -0.52 -9.40 -14.80
CA THR A 204 0.50 -10.45 -14.65
C THR A 204 1.84 -9.89 -14.17
N LEU A 205 2.26 -8.72 -14.67
CA LEU A 205 3.48 -8.06 -14.21
C LEU A 205 3.34 -7.55 -12.77
N GLU A 206 2.17 -7.05 -12.39
CA GLU A 206 1.87 -6.68 -10.99
C GLU A 206 1.92 -7.91 -10.08
N TYR A 207 1.41 -9.08 -10.51
CA TYR A 207 1.52 -10.31 -9.73
C TYR A 207 2.94 -10.85 -9.62
N ALA A 208 3.72 -10.79 -10.70
CA ALA A 208 5.15 -11.09 -10.64
C ALA A 208 5.86 -10.20 -9.60
N SER A 209 5.52 -8.91 -9.55
CA SER A 209 6.05 -7.96 -8.57
C SER A 209 5.61 -8.29 -7.14
N SER A 210 4.32 -8.58 -6.94
CA SER A 210 3.78 -8.95 -5.63
C SER A 210 4.39 -10.25 -5.11
N ASP A 211 4.55 -11.28 -5.95
CA ASP A 211 5.18 -12.53 -5.57
C ASP A 211 6.65 -12.31 -5.15
N PHE A 212 7.40 -11.48 -5.88
CA PHE A 212 8.75 -11.11 -5.49
C PHE A 212 8.78 -10.40 -4.12
N ALA A 213 7.92 -9.40 -3.92
CA ALA A 213 7.88 -8.65 -2.67
C ALA A 213 7.49 -9.53 -1.47
N ILE A 214 6.47 -10.38 -1.62
CA ILE A 214 6.05 -11.34 -0.59
C ILE A 214 7.16 -12.38 -0.35
N SER A 215 7.87 -12.83 -1.39
CA SER A 215 9.04 -13.71 -1.24
C SER A 215 10.09 -13.08 -0.32
N GLN A 216 10.48 -11.83 -0.61
CA GLN A 216 11.51 -11.14 0.17
C GLN A 216 11.06 -10.91 1.61
N PHE A 217 9.79 -10.52 1.81
CA PHE A 217 9.19 -10.35 3.12
C PHE A 217 9.17 -11.67 3.91
N ALA A 218 8.68 -12.76 3.30
CA ALA A 218 8.67 -14.10 3.90
C ALA A 218 10.06 -14.59 4.30
N GLY A 219 11.07 -14.33 3.46
CA GLY A 219 12.47 -14.67 3.74
C GLY A 219 13.02 -13.93 4.97
N GLN A 220 12.71 -12.64 5.11
CA GLN A 220 13.09 -11.84 6.28
C GLN A 220 12.43 -12.33 7.58
N LEU A 221 11.27 -12.99 7.47
CA LEU A 221 10.56 -13.59 8.60
C LEU A 221 10.92 -15.08 8.81
N GLY A 222 11.92 -15.59 8.10
CA GLY A 222 12.41 -16.97 8.24
C GLY A 222 11.57 -18.04 7.53
N ASN A 223 10.56 -17.66 6.75
CA ASN A 223 9.71 -18.59 6.00
C ASN A 223 10.32 -18.93 4.64
N SER A 224 11.36 -19.76 4.65
CA SER A 224 12.11 -20.15 3.45
C SER A 224 11.28 -20.91 2.40
N THR A 225 10.24 -21.63 2.81
CA THR A 225 9.35 -22.37 1.90
C THR A 225 8.56 -21.40 1.02
N ILE A 226 7.91 -20.40 1.63
CA ILE A 226 7.14 -19.39 0.90
C ILE A 226 8.09 -18.50 0.08
N GLN A 227 9.23 -18.11 0.64
CA GLN A 227 10.25 -17.36 -0.08
C GLN A 227 10.63 -18.05 -1.40
N LYS A 228 11.03 -19.32 -1.37
CA LYS A 228 11.47 -20.04 -2.58
C LYS A 228 10.34 -20.22 -3.59
N MET A 229 9.13 -20.55 -3.12
CA MET A 229 7.98 -20.74 -4.00
C MET A 229 7.64 -19.45 -4.76
N LEU A 230 7.53 -18.33 -4.04
CA LEU A 230 7.13 -17.06 -4.63
C LEU A 230 8.26 -16.40 -5.43
N LEU A 231 9.53 -16.60 -5.05
CA LEU A 231 10.66 -16.17 -5.87
C LEU A 231 10.65 -16.86 -7.24
N SER A 232 10.38 -18.17 -7.27
CA SER A 232 10.25 -18.90 -8.54
C SER A 232 9.08 -18.37 -9.36
N ARG A 233 7.93 -18.12 -8.73
CA ARG A 233 6.72 -17.64 -9.42
C ARG A 233 6.85 -16.19 -9.90
N SER A 234 7.65 -15.36 -9.24
CA SER A 234 7.91 -14.00 -9.71
C SER A 234 8.56 -13.94 -11.10
N ALA A 235 9.15 -15.04 -11.60
CA ALA A 235 9.68 -15.11 -12.96
C ALA A 235 8.58 -15.24 -14.05
N CYS A 236 7.31 -15.40 -13.66
CA CYS A 236 6.17 -15.55 -14.58
C CYS A 236 5.98 -14.39 -15.56
N TRP A 237 6.58 -13.21 -15.33
CA TRP A 237 6.62 -12.13 -16.33
C TRP A 237 7.22 -12.59 -17.67
N GLN A 238 8.13 -13.57 -17.64
CA GLN A 238 8.77 -14.13 -18.84
C GLN A 238 7.78 -14.80 -19.78
N ASN A 239 6.68 -15.33 -19.23
CA ASN A 239 5.64 -15.97 -20.04
C ASN A 239 4.95 -14.98 -20.98
N LEU A 240 5.00 -13.67 -20.70
CA LEU A 240 4.39 -12.65 -21.57
C LEU A 240 5.35 -12.09 -22.62
N LEU A 241 6.64 -12.41 -22.57
CA LEU A 241 7.59 -11.91 -23.55
C LEU A 241 7.32 -12.58 -24.90
N ASN A 242 6.82 -11.81 -25.85
CA ASN A 242 6.60 -12.25 -27.22
C ASN A 242 7.85 -11.96 -28.05
N THR A 243 8.66 -13.00 -28.25
CA THR A 243 9.91 -12.93 -29.01
C THR A 243 9.71 -13.01 -30.53
N SER A 244 8.49 -13.24 -31.03
CA SER A 244 8.22 -13.26 -32.47
C SER A 244 8.01 -11.85 -33.06
N LEU A 245 7.78 -10.84 -32.21
CA LEU A 245 7.65 -9.44 -32.62
C LEU A 245 9.02 -8.76 -32.77
N PRO A 246 9.18 -7.85 -33.75
CA PRO A 246 10.34 -6.95 -33.85
C PRO A 246 9.98 -5.49 -33.47
N PRO A 247 10.44 -4.95 -32.31
CA PRO A 247 11.19 -5.61 -31.25
C PRO A 247 10.32 -6.57 -30.43
N SER A 248 10.94 -7.44 -29.63
CA SER A 248 10.20 -8.28 -28.70
C SER A 248 9.48 -7.41 -27.67
N LEU A 249 8.23 -7.74 -27.37
CA LEU A 249 7.36 -6.95 -26.50
C LEU A 249 6.62 -7.85 -25.52
N ILE A 250 6.19 -7.27 -24.40
CA ILE A 250 5.22 -7.91 -23.51
C ILE A 250 3.85 -7.90 -24.21
N ALA A 251 3.22 -9.05 -24.33
CA ALA A 251 1.89 -9.20 -24.90
C ALA A 251 1.03 -10.09 -24.00
N ALA A 252 -0.27 -9.76 -23.90
CA ALA A 252 -1.24 -10.65 -23.25
C ALA A 252 -1.34 -11.96 -24.03
N ARG A 253 -1.74 -13.03 -23.33
CA ARG A 253 -1.94 -14.36 -23.91
C ARG A 253 -3.29 -14.94 -23.55
N ASN A 254 -3.83 -15.74 -24.46
CA ASN A 254 -5.02 -16.54 -24.23
C ASN A 254 -4.67 -17.84 -23.48
N SER A 255 -5.69 -18.57 -23.03
CA SER A 255 -5.50 -19.84 -22.31
C SER A 255 -4.88 -20.96 -23.14
N ASP A 256 -4.89 -20.85 -24.47
CA ASP A 256 -4.21 -21.77 -25.39
C ASP A 256 -2.75 -21.35 -25.68
N GLY A 257 -2.29 -20.24 -25.10
CA GLY A 257 -0.95 -19.70 -25.26
C GLY A 257 -0.76 -18.76 -26.45
N SER A 258 -1.81 -18.52 -27.25
CA SER A 258 -1.81 -17.53 -28.35
C SER A 258 -1.76 -16.08 -27.86
#